data_AF-A0A348N2F3-F1
#
_entry.id   AF-A0A348N2F3-F1
#
_cell.length_a   1.000
_cell.length_b   1.000
_cell.length_c   1.000
_cell.angle_alpha   90.00
_cell.angle_beta   90.00
_cell.angle_gamma   90.00
#
_symmetry.space_group_name_H-M   'P 1'
#
loop_
_entity.id
_entity.type
_entity.pdbx_description
1 polymer ?
#
loop_
_entity_poly.entity_id
_entity_poly.type
_entity_poly.pdbx_seq_one_letter_code
_entity_poly.pdbx_strand_id
1 'polypeptide(L)'
;YLLGFGFGSGLSPVAPGTMGTLVAIPLVMIMQLLPLPYYILVTVLAFVIGITICQRTAQFLGKSDPAAVVWDEMVGLMVTM
;
A
#
# COMPACT_ATOMS: atom_id res chain seq x y z
N TYR A 1 10.20 3.81 -4.24
CA TYR A 1 9.53 5.11 -4.06
C TYR A 1 8.12 5.12 -4.67
N LEU A 2 7.93 4.83 -5.97
CA LEU A 2 6.59 4.84 -6.62
C LEU A 2 5.54 3.97 -5.91
N LEU A 3 5.92 2.74 -5.51
CA LEU A 3 5.06 1.85 -4.73
C LEU A 3 4.77 2.39 -3.33
N GLY A 4 5.76 3.01 -2.67
CA GLY A 4 5.57 3.63 -1.35
C GLY A 4 4.56 4.77 -1.36
N PHE A 5 4.50 5.53 -2.46
CA PHE A 5 3.49 6.56 -2.71
C PHE A 5 2.17 6.00 -3.27
N GLY A 6 1.95 4.69 -3.28
CA GLY A 6 0.73 4.09 -3.85
C GLY A 6 0.49 4.48 -5.31
N PHE A 7 1.52 4.43 -6.14
CA PHE A 7 1.49 4.89 -7.55
C PHE A 7 1.23 6.40 -7.71
N GLY A 8 1.56 7.20 -6.70
CA GLY A 8 1.39 8.66 -6.72
C GLY A 8 0.14 9.15 -5.99
N SER A 9 -0.73 8.24 -5.52
CA SER A 9 -1.89 8.58 -4.68
C SER A 9 -1.48 9.21 -3.34
N GLY A 10 -0.39 8.74 -2.74
CA GLY A 10 0.19 9.31 -1.52
C GLY A 10 0.77 10.72 -1.71
N LEU A 11 0.97 11.19 -2.95
CA LEU A 11 1.36 12.57 -3.22
C LEU A 11 0.16 13.53 -3.33
N SER A 12 -1.07 13.02 -3.14
CA SER A 12 -2.27 13.87 -3.14
C SER A 12 -2.17 14.94 -2.04
N PRO A 13 -2.41 16.22 -2.37
CA PRO A 13 -2.43 17.30 -1.39
C PRO A 13 -3.60 17.19 -0.40
N VAL A 14 -4.62 16.39 -0.72
CA VAL A 14 -5.81 16.17 0.10
C VAL A 14 -5.96 14.68 0.40
N ALA A 15 -5.98 14.33 1.69
CA ALA A 15 -6.22 12.99 2.21
C ALA A 15 -5.45 11.88 1.45
N PRO A 16 -4.11 11.89 1.49
CA PRO A 16 -3.27 10.96 0.73
C PRO A 16 -3.62 9.49 1.00
N GLY A 17 -3.99 9.14 2.24
CA GLY A 17 -4.42 7.78 2.55
C GLY A 17 -5.78 7.37 1.97
N THR A 18 -6.73 8.31 1.88
CA THR A 18 -8.00 8.05 1.17
C THR A 18 -7.77 7.81 -0.31
N MET A 19 -6.85 8.57 -0.92
CA MET A 19 -6.45 8.34 -2.32
C MET A 19 -5.70 7.01 -2.48
N GLY A 20 -4.87 6.64 -1.51
CA GLY A 20 -4.24 5.32 -1.43
C GLY A 20 -5.28 4.20 -1.42
N THR A 21 -6.30 4.33 -0.59
CA THR A 21 -7.42 3.37 -0.50
C THR A 21 -8.21 3.30 -1.81
N LEU A 22 -8.51 4.43 -2.46
CA LEU A 22 -9.20 4.47 -3.76
C LEU A 22 -8.44 3.69 -4.85
N VAL A 23 -7.11 3.72 -4.82
CA VAL A 23 -6.28 2.90 -5.72
C VAL A 23 -6.22 1.44 -5.28
N ALA A 24 -6.23 1.18 -3.96
CA ALA A 24 -6.18 -0.17 -3.41
C ALA A 24 -7.46 -0.98 -3.66
N ILE A 25 -8.64 -0.36 -3.60
CA ILE A 25 -9.93 -1.05 -3.79
C ILE A 25 -10.00 -1.84 -5.12
N PRO A 26 -9.78 -1.24 -6.30
CA PRO A 26 -9.82 -1.98 -7.56
C PRO A 26 -8.72 -3.04 -7.64
N LEU A 27 -7.55 -2.79 -7.04
CA LEU A 27 -6.47 -3.79 -6.96
C LEU A 27 -6.91 -5.02 -6.17
N VAL A 28 -7.50 -4.82 -4.98
CA VAL A 28 -8.02 -5.88 -4.13
C VAL A 28 -9.17 -6.63 -4.81
N MET A 29 -10.09 -5.94 -5.48
CA MET A 29 -11.18 -6.57 -6.24
C MET A 29 -10.66 -7.50 -7.34
N ILE A 30 -9.60 -7.10 -8.05
CA ILE A 30 -8.94 -7.97 -9.04
C ILE A 30 -8.27 -9.15 -8.34
N MET A 31 -7.63 -8.92 -7.19
CA MET A 31 -6.98 -9.97 -6.43
C MET A 31 -7.96 -11.01 -5.85
N GLN A 32 -9.18 -10.62 -5.50
CA GLN A 32 -10.23 -11.53 -5.03
C GLN A 32 -10.66 -12.58 -6.07
N LEU A 33 -10.30 -12.40 -7.35
CA LEU A 33 -10.50 -13.41 -8.39
C LEU A 33 -9.50 -14.57 -8.29
N LEU A 34 -8.43 -14.43 -7.50
CA LEU A 34 -7.44 -15.49 -7.31
C LEU A 34 -7.95 -16.54 -6.31
N PRO A 35 -7.55 -17.81 -6.46
CA PRO A 35 -7.76 -18.80 -5.42
C PRO A 35 -7.10 -18.37 -4.11
N LEU A 36 -7.75 -18.66 -2.98
CA LEU A 36 -7.34 -18.24 -1.64
C LEU A 36 -5.84 -18.45 -1.32
N PRO A 37 -5.19 -19.59 -1.68
CA PRO A 37 -3.76 -19.76 -1.41
C PRO A 37 -2.88 -18.71 -2.09
N TYR A 38 -3.22 -18.32 -3.33
CA TYR A 38 -2.47 -17.29 -4.05
C TYR A 38 -2.76 -15.90 -3.51
N TYR A 39 -3.99 -15.62 -3.09
CA TYR A 39 -4.33 -14.37 -2.44
C TYR A 39 -3.48 -14.17 -1.17
N ILE A 40 -3.46 -15.17 -0.29
CA ILE A 40 -2.65 -15.14 0.94
C ILE A 40 -1.16 -14.98 0.62
N LEU A 41 -0.65 -15.71 -0.38
CA LEU A 41 0.75 -15.60 -0.80
C LEU A 41 1.10 -14.17 -1.23
N VAL A 42 0.27 -13.55 -2.08
CA VAL A 42 0.50 -12.19 -2.56
C VAL A 42 0.41 -11.17 -1.41
N THR A 43 -0.57 -11.31 -0.51
CA THR A 43 -0.71 -10.42 0.66
C THR A 43 0.50 -10.51 1.59
N VAL A 44 1.00 -11.71 1.89
CA VAL A 44 2.21 -11.90 2.71
C VAL A 44 3.44 -11.29 2.03
N LEU A 45 3.60 -11.50 0.72
CA LEU A 45 4.71 -10.90 -0.02
C LEU A 45 4.62 -9.37 -0.02
N ALA A 46 3.43 -8.80 -0.24
CA ALA A 46 3.20 -7.36 -0.21
C ALA A 46 3.51 -6.74 1.17
N PHE A 47 3.19 -7.47 2.25
CA PHE A 47 3.53 -7.08 3.61
C PHE A 47 5.05 -7.07 3.86
N VAL A 48 5.74 -8.17 3.55
CA VAL A 48 7.19 -8.30 3.78
C VAL A 48 7.97 -7.26 2.96
N ILE A 49 7.61 -7.09 1.69
CA ILE A 49 8.23 -6.08 0.82
C ILE A 49 7.88 -4.67 1.32
N GLY A 50 6.65 -4.49 1.80
CA GLY A 50 6.14 -3.23 2.33
C GLY A 50 6.95 -2.65 3.47
N ILE A 51 7.43 -3.49 4.40
CA ILE A 51 8.28 -3.03 5.52
C ILE A 51 9.49 -2.24 5.00
N THR A 52 10.18 -2.77 3.98
CA THR A 52 11.36 -2.13 3.40
C THR A 52 10.99 -0.87 2.62
N ILE A 53 9.87 -0.89 1.90
CA ILE A 53 9.38 0.25 1.10
C ILE A 53 8.98 1.42 2.01
N CYS A 54 8.16 1.16 3.03
CA CYS A 54 7.69 2.16 3.98
C CYS A 54 8.88 2.79 4.72
N GLN A 55 9.80 1.96 5.21
CA GLN A 55 10.96 2.45 5.95
C GLN A 55 11.90 3.29 5.06
N ARG A 56 12.20 2.86 3.83
CA ARG A 56 13.02 3.67 2.90
C ARG A 56 12.33 4.97 2.49
N THR A 57 11.01 4.97 2.34
CA THR A 57 10.25 6.16 1.92
C THR A 57 10.14 7.16 3.08
N ALA A 58 9.94 6.69 4.31
CA ALA A 58 10.00 7.52 5.52
C ALA A 58 11.38 8.16 5.73
N GLN A 59 12.45 7.38 5.58
CA GLN A 59 13.83 7.89 5.65
C GLN A 59 14.11 8.95 4.58
N PHE A 60 13.65 8.74 3.34
CA PHE A 60 13.81 9.71 2.25
C PHE A 60 13.08 11.03 2.52
N LEU A 61 11.89 10.96 3.09
CA LEU A 61 11.10 12.14 3.44
C LEU A 61 11.59 12.85 4.71
N GLY A 62 12.55 12.27 5.44
CA GLY A 62 13.10 12.82 6.68
C GLY A 62 12.05 13.00 7.79
N LYS A 63 10.90 12.33 7.67
CA LYS A 63 9.79 12.38 8.62
C LYS A 63 9.48 10.97 9.11
N SER A 64 9.32 10.84 10.42
CA SER A 64 8.69 9.65 10.98
C SER A 64 7.22 9.65 10.54
N ASP A 65 6.82 8.57 9.88
CA ASP A 65 5.46 8.33 9.40
C ASP A 65 4.87 9.42 8.48
N PRO A 66 5.41 9.57 7.26
CA PRO A 66 4.88 10.52 6.29
C PRO A 66 3.53 10.01 5.78
N ALA A 67 2.48 10.85 5.84
CA ALA A 67 1.17 10.56 5.26
C ALA A 67 1.18 10.22 3.75
N ALA A 68 2.30 10.48 3.07
CA ALA A 68 2.50 10.11 1.68
C ALA A 68 2.89 8.64 1.47
N VAL A 69 3.28 7.93 2.54
CA VAL A 69 3.49 6.49 2.53
C VAL A 69 2.13 5.86 2.74
N VAL A 70 1.58 5.24 1.69
CA VAL A 70 0.23 4.65 1.72
C VAL A 70 0.26 3.14 1.47
N TRP A 71 1.44 2.57 1.28
CA TRP A 71 1.59 1.15 0.97
C TRP A 71 1.10 0.24 2.10
N ASP A 72 1.33 0.64 3.35
CA ASP A 72 0.82 -0.04 4.54
C ASP A 72 -0.71 -0.03 4.62
N GLU A 73 -1.37 1.07 4.24
CA GLU A 73 -2.83 1.14 4.12
C GLU A 73 -3.36 0.19 3.03
N MET A 74 -2.67 0.11 1.88
CA MET A 74 -3.04 -0.82 0.80
C MET A 74 -2.96 -2.28 1.26
N VAL A 75 -1.88 -2.64 1.95
CA VAL A 75 -1.70 -3.99 2.50
C VAL A 75 -2.72 -4.27 3.62
N GLY A 76 -3.02 -3.29 4.47
CA GLY A 76 -4.08 -3.40 5.47
C GLY A 76 -5.45 -3.71 4.85
N LEU A 77 -5.76 -3.08 3.71
CA LEU A 77 -6.98 -3.37 2.96
C LEU A 77 -7.00 -4.81 2.41
N MET A 78 -5.87 -5.31 1.89
CA MET A 78 -5.75 -6.71 1.42
C MET A 78 -5.93 -7.75 2.54
N VAL A 79 -5.65 -7.38 3.79
CA VAL A 79 -5.84 -8.29 4.94
C VAL A 79 -7.29 -8.33 5.39
N THR A 80 -8.03 -7.22 5.23
CA THR A 80 -9.42 -7.11 5.70
C THR A 80 -10.46 -7.63 4.71
N MET A 81 -10.15 -7.57 3.41
CA MET A 81 -11.01 -7.97 2.29
C MET A 81 -10.55 -9.29 1.67
#